data_AF-W4QA50-F1
#
_entry.id   AF-W4QA50-F1
#
_cell.length_a   1.000
_cell.length_b   1.000
_cell.length_c   1.000
_cell.angle_alpha   90.00
_cell.angle_beta   90.00
_cell.angle_gamma   90.00
#
_symmetry.space_group_name_H-M   'P 1'
#
loop_
_entity.id
_entity.type
_entity.pdbx_description
1 polymer ?
#
loop_
_entity_poly.entity_id
_entity_poly.type
_entity_poly.pdbx_seq_one_letter_code
_entity_poly.pdbx_strand_id
1 'polypeptide(L)'
;MNKFSLEFLSRLTDVDGFLLKNRSPTCGVGDAKVYARIEKSPVVRTASGLFAKQVETLFPLKPLEDEGRLRNFLLREHYFTHLFTIADFRLVKQKQSMKELVLFHSKNKYLFMAYDQSKVKRLGRIVANKEHVSVDSLLTNYEQALHDLFLTPVRSMSHINVCEHVYGYFSKHLTKPEKNHFFQVLDQYRNQKIPLSSVLGILHSWCHRFENQYLLKQTYFEPYPVELVAISDSGKGRALT
;
A
#
# COMPACT_ATOMS: atom_id res chain seq x y z
N MET A 1 -19.65 -24.45 -5.25
CA MET A 1 -18.76 -23.31 -4.96
C MET A 1 -18.72 -22.28 -6.08
N ASN A 2 -18.36 -22.62 -7.33
CA ASN A 2 -18.27 -21.64 -8.43
C ASN A 2 -19.54 -20.80 -8.64
N LYS A 3 -20.73 -21.42 -8.67
CA LYS A 3 -22.01 -20.71 -8.79
C LYS A 3 -22.21 -19.69 -7.66
N PHE A 4 -22.03 -20.13 -6.41
CA PHE A 4 -22.09 -19.24 -5.24
C PHE A 4 -21.08 -18.10 -5.33
N SER A 5 -19.81 -18.36 -5.66
CA SER A 5 -18.79 -17.31 -5.78
C SER A 5 -19.18 -16.25 -6.80
N LEU A 6 -19.62 -16.66 -8.00
CA LEU A 6 -20.03 -15.75 -9.06
C LEU A 6 -21.27 -14.95 -8.68
N GLU A 7 -22.28 -15.59 -8.10
CA GLU A 7 -23.52 -14.92 -7.65
C GLU A 7 -23.26 -13.94 -6.51
N PHE A 8 -22.40 -14.31 -5.55
CA PHE A 8 -22.05 -13.43 -4.45
C PHE A 8 -21.22 -12.23 -4.93
N LEU A 9 -20.14 -12.50 -5.67
CA LEU A 9 -19.21 -11.46 -6.14
C LEU A 9 -19.86 -10.48 -7.12
N SER A 10 -20.78 -10.94 -7.97
CA SER A 10 -21.51 -10.06 -8.92
C SER A 10 -22.50 -9.11 -8.25
N ARG A 11 -22.92 -9.39 -7.01
CA ARG A 11 -23.80 -8.51 -6.23
C ARG A 11 -23.04 -7.45 -5.44
N LEU A 12 -21.73 -7.60 -5.28
CA LEU A 12 -20.92 -6.62 -4.57
C LEU A 12 -20.78 -5.36 -5.42
N THR A 13 -21.10 -4.23 -4.82
CA THR A 13 -20.85 -2.90 -5.38
C THR A 13 -19.82 -2.20 -4.52
N ASP A 14 -19.02 -1.32 -5.12
CA ASP A 14 -18.08 -0.46 -4.38
C ASP A 14 -17.06 -1.21 -3.49
N VAL A 15 -16.47 -2.29 -4.00
CA VAL A 15 -15.43 -3.04 -3.27
C VAL A 15 -14.04 -2.45 -3.50
N ASP A 16 -13.35 -2.15 -2.42
CA ASP A 16 -12.00 -1.57 -2.44
C ASP A 16 -10.88 -2.60 -2.20
N GLY A 17 -11.23 -3.80 -1.71
CA GLY A 17 -10.30 -4.91 -1.52
C GLY A 17 -10.93 -6.10 -0.81
N PHE A 18 -10.18 -7.20 -0.71
CA PHE A 18 -10.64 -8.46 -0.15
C PHE A 18 -9.64 -8.98 0.88
N LEU A 19 -10.13 -9.34 2.07
CA LEU A 19 -9.37 -10.02 3.10
C LEU A 19 -10.02 -11.37 3.37
N LEU A 20 -9.33 -12.44 3.01
CA LEU A 20 -9.90 -13.78 3.06
C LEU A 20 -9.41 -14.58 4.29
N LYS A 21 -10.27 -15.47 4.79
CA LYS A 21 -9.94 -16.36 5.90
C LYS A 21 -8.88 -17.39 5.47
N ASN A 22 -7.73 -17.39 6.14
CA ASN A 22 -6.68 -18.40 5.93
C ASN A 22 -7.17 -19.80 6.33
N ARG A 23 -6.66 -20.85 5.65
CA ARG A 23 -6.94 -22.29 5.84
C ARG A 23 -8.37 -22.70 5.49
N SER A 24 -9.16 -21.81 4.89
CA SER A 24 -10.41 -22.20 4.26
C SER A 24 -10.12 -22.92 2.94
N PRO A 25 -10.68 -24.12 2.70
CA PRO A 25 -10.57 -24.82 1.41
C PRO A 25 -11.08 -23.99 0.22
N THR A 26 -11.94 -22.99 0.49
CA THR A 26 -12.55 -22.14 -0.53
C THR A 26 -11.88 -20.77 -0.65
N CYS A 27 -11.31 -20.23 0.42
CA CYS A 27 -10.87 -18.82 0.50
C CYS A 27 -9.36 -18.61 0.67
N GLY A 28 -8.53 -19.65 0.79
CA GLY A 28 -7.08 -19.45 0.90
C GLY A 28 -6.51 -18.72 -0.32
N VAL A 29 -5.74 -17.66 -0.12
CA VAL A 29 -4.98 -16.97 -1.19
C VAL A 29 -3.59 -17.61 -1.22
N GLY A 30 -3.23 -18.29 -2.31
CA GLY A 30 -1.92 -18.96 -2.44
C GLY A 30 -1.64 -20.19 -1.56
N ASP A 31 -2.34 -20.38 -0.43
CA ASP A 31 -2.04 -21.41 0.59
C ASP A 31 -3.15 -22.46 0.80
N ALA A 32 -4.19 -22.51 -0.04
CA ALA A 32 -5.23 -23.53 0.11
C ALA A 32 -4.66 -24.90 -0.27
N LYS A 33 -4.68 -25.84 0.68
CA LYS A 33 -4.26 -27.24 0.47
C LYS A 33 -5.20 -27.89 -0.55
N VAL A 34 -4.70 -28.23 -1.73
CA VAL A 34 -5.41 -29.02 -2.73
C VAL A 34 -5.18 -30.49 -2.43
N TYR A 35 -6.24 -31.20 -2.09
CA TYR A 35 -6.22 -32.63 -1.78
C TYR A 35 -6.50 -33.45 -3.05
N ALA A 36 -5.81 -34.59 -3.22
CA ALA A 36 -5.95 -35.44 -4.41
C ALA A 36 -7.35 -36.07 -4.57
N ARG A 37 -8.05 -36.28 -3.45
CA ARG A 37 -9.40 -36.88 -3.37
C ARG A 37 -10.16 -36.28 -2.18
N ILE A 38 -11.48 -36.53 -2.14
CA ILE A 38 -12.40 -36.08 -1.09
C ILE A 38 -12.08 -36.72 0.28
N GLU A 39 -11.42 -37.89 0.30
CA GLU A 39 -10.95 -38.56 1.53
C GLU A 39 -9.44 -38.38 1.77
N LYS A 40 -9.04 -38.51 3.06
CA LYS A 40 -7.69 -38.38 3.64
C LYS A 40 -6.55 -38.68 2.66
N SER A 41 -6.22 -37.69 1.85
CA SER A 41 -5.16 -37.76 0.85
C SER A 41 -4.07 -36.74 1.20
N PRO A 42 -2.81 -36.98 0.82
CA PRO A 42 -1.75 -36.00 1.00
C PRO A 42 -2.06 -34.72 0.20
N VAL A 43 -1.56 -33.59 0.70
CA VAL A 43 -1.66 -32.29 0.03
C VAL A 43 -0.82 -32.35 -1.25
N VAL A 44 -1.44 -32.15 -2.40
CA VAL A 44 -0.79 -32.27 -3.72
C VAL A 44 -0.16 -30.95 -4.16
N ARG A 45 -0.79 -29.82 -3.82
CA ARG A 45 -0.29 -28.46 -4.11
C ARG A 45 -0.98 -27.44 -3.23
N THR A 46 -0.36 -26.28 -3.05
CA THR A 46 -1.05 -25.07 -2.57
C THR A 46 -1.55 -24.30 -3.80
N ALA A 47 -2.80 -23.88 -3.77
CA ALA A 47 -3.40 -23.03 -4.82
C ALA A 47 -4.37 -22.04 -4.18
N SER A 48 -4.68 -20.94 -4.88
CA SER A 48 -5.80 -20.10 -4.47
C SER A 48 -7.09 -20.93 -4.46
N GLY A 49 -7.85 -20.84 -3.38
CA GLY A 49 -9.16 -21.47 -3.25
C GLY A 49 -10.11 -20.99 -4.35
N LEU A 50 -11.13 -21.80 -4.67
CA LEU A 50 -12.06 -21.49 -5.77
C LEU A 50 -12.72 -20.11 -5.65
N PHE A 51 -12.88 -19.57 -4.45
CA PHE A 51 -13.38 -18.20 -4.25
C PHE A 51 -12.31 -17.15 -4.55
N ALA A 52 -11.10 -17.31 -4.01
CA ALA A 52 -9.98 -16.39 -4.24
C ALA A 52 -9.67 -16.23 -5.74
N LYS A 53 -9.68 -17.32 -6.51
CA LYS A 53 -9.48 -17.28 -7.97
C LYS A 53 -10.57 -16.45 -8.68
N GLN A 54 -11.81 -16.53 -8.21
CA GLN A 54 -12.90 -15.72 -8.79
C GLN A 54 -12.76 -14.25 -8.42
N VAL A 55 -12.27 -13.94 -7.22
CA VAL A 55 -11.94 -12.56 -6.84
C VAL A 55 -10.85 -12.00 -7.75
N GLU A 56 -9.74 -12.72 -7.95
CA GLU A 56 -8.64 -12.31 -8.84
C GLU A 56 -9.13 -12.07 -10.28
N THR A 57 -10.09 -12.87 -10.74
CA THR A 57 -10.65 -12.76 -12.10
C THR A 57 -11.61 -11.58 -12.24
N LEU A 58 -12.51 -11.37 -11.28
CA LEU A 58 -13.54 -10.33 -11.34
C LEU A 58 -13.07 -8.96 -10.85
N PHE A 59 -12.09 -8.93 -9.96
CA PHE A 59 -11.54 -7.72 -9.34
C PHE A 59 -10.01 -7.65 -9.48
N PRO A 60 -9.46 -7.73 -10.71
CA PRO A 60 -8.02 -7.84 -10.92
C PRO A 60 -7.24 -6.62 -10.43
N LEU A 61 -7.90 -5.46 -10.26
CA LEU A 61 -7.27 -4.22 -9.80
C LEU A 61 -7.44 -3.96 -8.29
N LYS A 62 -8.00 -4.91 -7.54
CA LYS A 62 -8.27 -4.74 -6.11
C LYS A 62 -7.29 -5.55 -5.26
N PRO A 63 -6.78 -5.01 -4.14
CA PRO A 63 -5.95 -5.76 -3.21
C PRO A 63 -6.69 -6.99 -2.69
N LEU A 64 -6.01 -8.13 -2.73
CA LEU A 64 -6.46 -9.40 -2.19
C LEU A 64 -5.36 -9.96 -1.30
N GLU A 65 -5.69 -10.28 -0.05
CA GLU A 65 -4.75 -10.88 0.89
C GLU A 65 -5.48 -11.86 1.81
N ASP A 66 -4.73 -12.71 2.53
CA ASP A 66 -5.29 -13.56 3.58
C ASP A 66 -4.91 -13.12 5.00
N GLU A 67 -5.81 -13.38 5.94
CA GLU A 67 -5.67 -13.03 7.37
C GLU A 67 -4.37 -13.58 8.00
N GLY A 68 -3.92 -14.76 7.59
CA GLY A 68 -2.70 -15.35 8.16
C GLY A 68 -1.44 -14.64 7.67
N ARG A 69 -1.41 -14.17 6.42
CA ARG A 69 -0.33 -13.35 5.86
C ARG A 69 -0.26 -11.96 6.50
N LEU A 70 -1.40 -11.39 6.91
CA LEU A 70 -1.43 -10.13 7.67
C LEU A 70 -0.77 -10.22 9.06
N ARG A 71 -0.36 -11.42 9.52
CA ARG A 71 0.48 -11.57 10.72
C ARG A 71 1.92 -11.13 10.50
N ASN A 72 2.34 -11.00 9.24
CA ASN A 72 3.61 -10.40 8.86
C ASN A 72 3.41 -8.89 8.69
N PHE A 73 4.17 -8.11 9.46
CA PHE A 73 4.08 -6.66 9.49
C PHE A 73 4.19 -6.03 8.10
N LEU A 74 5.17 -6.44 7.28
CA LEU A 74 5.41 -5.86 5.96
C LEU A 74 4.26 -6.14 4.98
N LEU A 75 3.70 -7.36 5.00
CA LEU A 75 2.54 -7.70 4.17
C LEU A 75 1.30 -6.94 4.61
N ARG A 76 1.10 -6.78 5.93
CA ARG A 76 0.00 -6.00 6.49
C ARG A 76 0.08 -4.53 6.12
N GLU A 77 1.25 -3.91 6.28
CA GLU A 77 1.46 -2.52 5.88
C GLU A 77 1.20 -2.32 4.39
N HIS A 78 1.71 -3.23 3.55
CA HIS A 78 1.49 -3.18 2.11
C HIS A 78 0.00 -3.29 1.75
N TYR A 79 -0.69 -4.28 2.32
CA TYR A 79 -2.11 -4.51 2.07
C TYR A 79 -2.97 -3.32 2.49
N PHE A 80 -2.81 -2.80 3.70
CA PHE A 80 -3.59 -1.65 4.16
C PHE A 80 -3.28 -0.39 3.38
N THR A 81 -2.00 -0.11 3.10
CA THR A 81 -1.62 1.01 2.23
C THR A 81 -2.32 0.93 0.88
N HIS A 82 -2.31 -0.25 0.26
CA HIS A 82 -2.96 -0.46 -1.04
C HIS A 82 -4.49 -0.30 -0.93
N LEU A 83 -5.13 -0.93 0.06
CA LEU A 83 -6.57 -0.86 0.32
C LEU A 83 -7.06 0.58 0.49
N PHE A 84 -6.45 1.34 1.39
CA PHE A 84 -6.87 2.71 1.68
C PHE A 84 -6.55 3.66 0.51
N THR A 85 -5.47 3.41 -0.24
CA THR A 85 -5.20 4.16 -1.47
C THR A 85 -6.27 3.93 -2.54
N ILE A 86 -6.73 2.68 -2.73
CA ILE A 86 -7.79 2.34 -3.69
C ILE A 86 -9.14 2.87 -3.25
N ALA A 87 -9.46 2.82 -1.96
CA ALA A 87 -10.68 3.39 -1.42
C ALA A 87 -10.75 4.91 -1.63
N ASP A 88 -9.65 5.62 -1.37
CA ASP A 88 -9.55 7.06 -1.64
C ASP A 88 -9.63 7.36 -3.15
N PHE A 89 -9.00 6.54 -4.00
CA PHE A 89 -9.08 6.69 -5.44
C PHE A 89 -10.50 6.44 -6.00
N ARG A 90 -11.27 5.53 -5.41
CA ARG A 90 -12.68 5.32 -5.79
C ARG A 90 -13.51 6.61 -5.63
N LEU A 91 -13.29 7.35 -4.55
CA LEU A 91 -13.95 8.66 -4.34
C LEU A 91 -13.53 9.68 -5.41
N VAL A 92 -12.27 9.66 -5.84
CA VAL A 92 -11.78 10.50 -6.94
C VAL A 92 -12.48 10.14 -8.25
N LYS A 93 -12.64 8.83 -8.55
CA LYS A 93 -13.36 8.37 -9.74
C LYS A 93 -14.82 8.82 -9.74
N GLN A 94 -15.51 8.72 -8.61
CA GLN A 94 -16.91 9.15 -8.48
C GLN A 94 -17.11 10.64 -8.77
N LYS A 95 -16.14 11.49 -8.42
CA LYS A 95 -16.19 12.93 -8.69
C LYS A 95 -15.91 13.30 -10.15
N GLN A 96 -15.32 12.40 -10.95
CA GLN A 96 -14.94 12.61 -12.36
C GLN A 96 -14.27 13.97 -12.63
N SER A 97 -13.32 14.36 -11.79
CA SER A 97 -12.72 15.70 -11.81
C SER A 97 -11.20 15.68 -11.92
N MET A 98 -10.66 16.45 -12.87
CA MET A 98 -9.21 16.64 -13.00
C MET A 98 -8.58 17.23 -11.73
N LYS A 99 -9.28 18.15 -11.07
CA LYS A 99 -8.82 18.76 -9.82
C LYS A 99 -8.60 17.70 -8.75
N GLU A 100 -9.53 16.78 -8.60
CA GLU A 100 -9.48 15.71 -7.59
C GLU A 100 -8.36 14.72 -7.89
N LEU A 101 -8.14 14.39 -9.17
CA LEU A 101 -7.01 13.55 -9.55
C LEU A 101 -5.66 14.21 -9.28
N VAL A 102 -5.52 15.50 -9.58
CA VAL A 102 -4.28 16.26 -9.28
C VAL A 102 -4.02 16.28 -7.78
N LEU A 103 -5.05 16.51 -6.96
CA LEU A 103 -4.94 16.49 -5.50
C LEU A 103 -4.56 15.10 -4.99
N PHE A 104 -5.20 14.05 -5.49
CA PHE A 104 -4.89 12.66 -5.17
C PHE A 104 -3.44 12.29 -5.48
N HIS A 105 -2.98 12.61 -6.69
CA HIS A 105 -1.60 12.33 -7.09
C HIS A 105 -0.61 13.13 -6.23
N SER A 106 -0.91 14.40 -5.95
CA SER A 106 -0.05 15.29 -5.19
C SER A 106 0.11 14.85 -3.73
N LYS A 107 -0.98 14.44 -3.06
CA LYS A 107 -0.94 13.95 -1.66
C LYS A 107 -0.27 12.58 -1.52
N ASN A 108 -0.20 11.79 -2.58
CA ASN A 108 0.43 10.47 -2.57
C ASN A 108 1.85 10.44 -3.17
N LYS A 109 2.42 11.58 -3.56
CA LYS A 109 3.68 11.65 -4.32
C LYS A 109 4.82 10.86 -3.66
N TYR A 110 5.07 11.08 -2.37
CA TYR A 110 6.17 10.40 -1.67
C TYR A 110 5.87 8.94 -1.36
N LEU A 111 4.61 8.60 -1.11
CA LEU A 111 4.17 7.22 -0.97
C LEU A 111 4.44 6.45 -2.28
N PHE A 112 4.00 6.99 -3.41
CA PHE A 112 4.23 6.36 -4.72
C PHE A 112 5.70 6.32 -5.12
N MET A 113 6.47 7.33 -4.72
CA MET A 113 7.92 7.33 -4.90
C MET A 113 8.60 6.22 -4.09
N ALA A 114 8.11 5.91 -2.88
CA ALA A 114 8.63 4.81 -2.08
C ALA A 114 8.40 3.46 -2.78
N TYR A 115 7.25 3.28 -3.44
CA TYR A 115 7.00 2.09 -4.25
C TYR A 115 7.93 2.03 -5.46
N ASP A 116 7.88 3.03 -6.35
CA ASP A 116 8.67 3.02 -7.57
C ASP A 116 8.74 4.41 -8.23
N GLN A 117 9.95 4.96 -8.31
CA GLN A 117 10.18 6.28 -8.89
C GLN A 117 9.88 6.36 -10.40
N SER A 118 10.01 5.25 -11.13
CA SER A 118 9.66 5.21 -12.56
C SER A 118 8.14 5.21 -12.77
N LYS A 119 7.41 4.47 -11.93
CA LYS A 119 5.95 4.39 -11.99
C LYS A 119 5.27 5.67 -11.50
N VAL A 120 5.79 6.35 -10.48
CA VAL A 120 5.26 7.68 -10.09
C VAL A 120 5.44 8.72 -11.20
N LYS A 121 6.55 8.65 -11.96
CA LYS A 121 6.74 9.51 -13.15
C LYS A 121 5.72 9.19 -14.25
N ARG A 122 5.41 7.90 -14.47
CA ARG A 122 4.33 7.47 -15.39
C ARG A 122 2.98 8.03 -14.95
N LEU A 123 2.62 7.89 -13.68
CA LEU A 123 1.38 8.45 -13.11
C LEU A 123 1.33 9.97 -13.31
N GLY A 124 2.42 10.70 -13.05
CA GLY A 124 2.47 12.14 -13.26
C GLY A 124 2.27 12.56 -14.72
N ARG A 125 2.76 11.78 -15.69
CA ARG A 125 2.50 12.02 -17.13
C ARG A 125 1.03 11.85 -17.48
N ILE A 126 0.35 10.86 -16.89
CA ILE A 126 -1.09 10.66 -17.05
C ILE A 126 -1.84 11.89 -16.51
N VAL A 127 -1.52 12.35 -15.29
CA VAL A 127 -2.14 13.55 -14.69
C VAL A 127 -1.93 14.81 -15.54
N ALA A 128 -0.78 14.94 -16.19
CA ALA A 128 -0.48 16.09 -17.04
C ALA A 128 -1.39 16.21 -18.28
N ASN A 129 -2.07 15.13 -18.68
CA ASN A 129 -3.05 15.09 -19.76
C ASN A 129 -2.64 15.82 -21.05
N LYS A 130 -1.40 15.62 -21.53
CA LYS A 130 -0.90 16.34 -22.72
C LYS A 130 -1.69 16.03 -24.00
N GLU A 131 -2.32 14.87 -24.05
CA GLU A 131 -3.13 14.41 -25.19
C GLU A 131 -4.59 14.88 -25.09
N HIS A 132 -4.96 15.62 -24.04
CA HIS A 132 -6.30 16.16 -23.82
C HIS A 132 -7.42 15.12 -23.91
N VAL A 133 -7.17 13.89 -23.43
CA VAL A 133 -8.18 12.84 -23.36
C VAL A 133 -9.25 13.17 -22.31
N SER A 134 -10.40 12.50 -22.42
CA SER A 134 -11.49 12.66 -21.46
C SER A 134 -11.06 12.28 -20.04
N VAL A 135 -11.70 12.90 -19.03
CA VAL A 135 -11.40 12.61 -17.62
C VAL A 135 -11.66 11.15 -17.28
N ASP A 136 -12.70 10.54 -17.86
CA ASP A 136 -13.04 9.14 -17.67
C ASP A 136 -11.95 8.18 -18.18
N SER A 137 -11.48 8.41 -19.40
CA SER A 137 -10.37 7.65 -19.98
C SER A 137 -9.09 7.82 -19.16
N LEU A 138 -8.85 9.04 -18.66
CA LEU A 138 -7.67 9.35 -17.86
C LEU A 138 -7.70 8.67 -16.49
N LEU A 139 -8.86 8.65 -15.82
CA LEU A 139 -9.08 7.93 -14.57
C LEU A 139 -8.88 6.42 -14.75
N THR A 140 -9.38 5.85 -15.85
CA THR A 140 -9.19 4.43 -16.18
C THR A 140 -7.71 4.10 -16.39
N ASN A 141 -6.99 4.92 -17.17
CA ASN A 141 -5.55 4.75 -17.38
C ASN A 141 -4.74 4.92 -16.10
N TYR A 142 -5.15 5.87 -15.25
CA TYR A 142 -4.51 6.13 -13.96
C TYR A 142 -4.74 4.94 -13.00
N GLU A 143 -5.94 4.36 -12.96
CA GLU A 143 -6.24 3.17 -12.13
C GLU A 143 -5.34 1.99 -12.50
N GLN A 144 -5.18 1.71 -13.79
CA GLN A 144 -4.31 0.63 -14.25
C GLN A 144 -2.85 0.88 -13.84
N ALA A 145 -2.35 2.10 -14.04
CA ALA A 145 -1.00 2.46 -13.64
C ALA A 145 -0.80 2.46 -12.11
N LEU A 146 -1.86 2.75 -11.34
CA LEU A 146 -1.87 2.69 -9.88
C LEU A 146 -1.81 1.24 -9.41
N HIS A 147 -2.57 0.34 -10.04
CA HIS A 147 -2.47 -1.09 -9.77
C HIS A 147 -1.05 -1.61 -10.05
N ASP A 148 -0.46 -1.25 -11.20
CA ASP A 148 0.91 -1.64 -11.56
C ASP A 148 1.95 -1.16 -10.52
N LEU A 149 1.69 -0.06 -9.82
CA LEU A 149 2.53 0.47 -8.75
C LEU A 149 2.56 -0.47 -7.54
N PHE A 150 1.41 -1.02 -7.16
CA PHE A 150 1.25 -1.86 -5.97
C PHE A 150 1.53 -3.35 -6.21
N LEU A 151 1.83 -3.78 -7.44
CA LEU A 151 2.20 -5.18 -7.74
C LEU A 151 3.45 -5.67 -6.98
N THR A 152 4.26 -4.78 -6.43
CA THR A 152 5.47 -5.13 -5.67
C THR A 152 5.51 -4.36 -4.37
N PRO A 153 5.80 -5.03 -3.23
CA PRO A 153 6.00 -4.34 -1.96
C PRO A 153 7.17 -3.34 -2.00
N VAL A 154 7.12 -2.36 -1.10
CA VAL A 154 8.16 -1.35 -0.97
C VAL A 154 9.48 -1.97 -0.49
N ARG A 155 10.59 -1.48 -1.02
CA ARG A 155 11.95 -1.87 -0.59
C ARG A 155 12.49 -0.86 0.42
N SER A 156 13.25 -1.32 1.42
CA SER A 156 13.85 -0.45 2.45
C SER A 156 14.71 0.67 1.87
N MET A 157 15.47 0.39 0.80
CA MET A 157 16.27 1.41 0.11
C MET A 157 15.41 2.52 -0.51
N SER A 158 14.20 2.22 -0.98
CA SER A 158 13.30 3.24 -1.53
C SER A 158 12.82 4.19 -0.44
N HIS A 159 12.54 3.69 0.77
CA HIS A 159 12.20 4.54 1.91
C HIS A 159 13.34 5.50 2.28
N ILE A 160 14.59 5.03 2.25
CA ILE A 160 15.76 5.89 2.50
C ILE A 160 15.79 7.06 1.52
N ASN A 161 15.66 6.78 0.23
CA ASN A 161 15.65 7.81 -0.81
C ASN A 161 14.52 8.82 -0.56
N VAL A 162 13.31 8.36 -0.25
CA VAL A 162 12.17 9.25 0.06
C VAL A 162 12.45 10.09 1.30
N CYS A 163 12.98 9.50 2.37
CA CYS A 163 13.34 10.23 3.59
C CYS A 163 14.40 11.31 3.33
N GLU A 164 15.39 11.06 2.48
CA GLU A 164 16.39 12.06 2.06
C GLU A 164 15.74 13.18 1.23
N HIS A 165 14.80 12.84 0.34
CA HIS A 165 14.02 13.84 -0.41
C HIS A 165 13.19 14.73 0.50
N VAL A 166 12.53 14.18 1.52
CA VAL A 166 11.75 14.94 2.51
C VAL A 166 12.68 15.78 3.40
N TYR A 167 13.82 15.22 3.85
CA TYR A 167 14.86 15.96 4.57
C TYR A 167 15.34 17.21 3.81
N GLY A 168 15.42 17.13 2.47
CA GLY A 168 15.80 18.25 1.61
C GLY A 168 15.00 19.53 1.86
N TYR A 169 13.71 19.43 2.22
CA TYR A 169 12.85 20.57 2.54
C TYR A 169 13.31 21.36 3.77
N PHE A 170 13.96 20.68 4.72
CA PHE A 170 14.33 21.25 6.00
C PHE A 170 15.84 21.53 6.10
N SER A 171 16.65 20.90 5.25
CA SER A 171 18.12 20.93 5.29
C SER A 171 18.75 22.32 5.48
N LYS A 172 18.15 23.40 4.96
CA LYS A 172 18.65 24.77 5.12
C LYS A 172 18.34 25.40 6.48
N HIS A 173 17.34 24.87 7.20
CA HIS A 173 16.86 25.37 8.49
C HIS A 173 17.37 24.57 9.70
N LEU A 174 18.10 23.47 9.45
CA LEU A 174 18.60 22.57 10.49
C LEU A 174 20.03 22.92 10.90
N THR A 175 20.29 22.84 12.21
CA THR A 175 21.62 22.91 12.79
C THR A 175 22.46 21.68 12.42
N LYS A 176 23.79 21.78 12.54
CA LYS A 176 24.70 20.64 12.30
C LYS A 176 24.38 19.43 13.20
N PRO A 177 24.10 19.58 14.50
CA PRO A 177 23.69 18.45 15.35
C PRO A 177 22.39 17.77 14.89
N GLU A 178 21.37 18.52 14.48
CA GLU A 178 20.11 17.95 13.98
C GLU A 178 20.31 17.14 12.70
N LYS A 179 21.11 17.67 11.76
CA LYS A 179 21.47 16.94 10.52
C LYS A 179 22.19 15.63 10.84
N ASN A 180 23.20 15.70 11.72
CA ASN A 180 23.97 14.53 12.12
C ASN A 180 23.08 13.48 12.78
N HIS A 181 22.18 13.90 13.69
CA HIS A 181 21.25 12.98 14.34
C HIS A 181 20.33 12.30 13.33
N PHE A 182 19.75 13.05 12.38
CA PHE A 182 18.89 12.46 11.34
C PHE A 182 19.62 11.40 10.51
N PHE A 183 20.84 11.68 10.04
CA PHE A 183 21.60 10.69 9.27
C PHE A 183 22.04 9.49 10.11
N GLN A 184 22.28 9.64 11.41
CA GLN A 184 22.51 8.51 12.31
C GLN A 184 21.28 7.62 12.44
N VAL A 185 20.09 8.20 12.61
CA VAL A 185 18.83 7.45 12.67
C VAL A 185 18.53 6.79 11.32
N LEU A 186 18.77 7.48 10.21
CA LEU A 186 18.60 6.93 8.87
C LEU A 186 19.55 5.75 8.60
N ASP A 187 20.80 5.82 9.08
CA ASP A 187 21.75 4.71 8.98
C ASP A 187 21.36 3.52 9.87
N GLN A 188 20.81 3.76 11.05
CA GLN A 188 20.23 2.68 11.87
C GLN A 188 19.07 1.98 11.16
N TYR A 189 18.19 2.72 10.48
CA TYR A 189 17.12 2.14 9.67
C TYR A 189 17.67 1.35 8.48
N ARG A 190 18.67 1.90 7.77
CA ARG A 190 19.37 1.20 6.67
C ARG A 190 19.93 -0.15 7.11
N ASN A 191 20.46 -0.20 8.33
CA ASN A 191 21.00 -1.41 8.96
C ASN A 191 19.95 -2.25 9.69
N GLN A 192 18.65 -1.98 9.51
CA GLN A 192 17.52 -2.70 10.11
C GLN A 192 17.55 -2.76 11.65
N LYS A 193 18.17 -1.77 12.31
CA LYS A 193 18.26 -1.69 13.77
C LYS A 193 17.05 -1.02 14.42
N ILE A 194 16.29 -0.25 13.64
CA ILE A 194 15.10 0.49 14.07
C ILE A 194 14.02 0.43 12.96
N PRO A 195 12.74 0.61 13.30
CA PRO A 195 11.67 0.69 12.31
C PRO A 195 11.69 2.02 11.53
N LEU A 196 11.02 2.03 10.38
CA LEU A 196 10.85 3.24 9.56
C LEU A 196 10.16 4.38 10.33
N SER A 197 9.21 4.04 11.22
CA SER A 197 8.46 5.00 12.01
C SER A 197 9.34 5.92 12.86
N SER A 198 10.53 5.45 13.29
CA SER A 198 11.51 6.28 13.99
C SER A 198 12.07 7.40 13.11
N VAL A 199 12.35 7.11 11.83
CA VAL A 199 12.80 8.11 10.85
C VAL A 199 11.65 9.06 10.51
N LEU A 200 10.45 8.52 10.27
CA LEU A 200 9.27 9.32 9.96
C LEU A 200 8.88 10.25 11.10
N GLY A 201 9.06 9.85 12.36
CA GLY A 201 8.78 10.70 13.52
C GLY A 201 9.62 11.99 13.53
N ILE A 202 10.90 11.91 13.16
CA ILE A 202 11.77 13.11 13.02
C ILE A 202 11.25 14.00 11.90
N LEU A 203 11.01 13.42 10.72
CA LEU A 203 10.54 14.17 9.55
C LEU A 203 9.17 14.81 9.78
N HIS A 204 8.24 14.10 10.43
CA HIS A 204 6.91 14.59 10.73
C HIS A 204 6.95 15.71 11.76
N SER A 205 7.79 15.59 12.79
CA SER A 205 8.07 16.68 13.75
C SER A 205 8.55 17.96 13.04
N TRP A 206 9.44 17.83 12.05
CA TRP A 206 9.86 18.97 11.24
C TRP A 206 8.76 19.52 10.32
N CYS A 207 7.87 18.67 9.79
CA CYS A 207 6.71 19.13 9.04
C CYS A 207 5.83 20.06 9.90
N HIS A 208 5.63 19.73 11.17
CA HIS A 208 4.91 20.59 12.12
C HIS A 208 5.72 21.83 12.50
N ARG A 209 6.98 21.68 12.92
CA ARG A 209 7.83 22.79 13.37
C ARG A 209 7.98 23.89 12.30
N PHE A 210 8.10 23.50 11.04
CA PHE A 210 8.28 24.43 9.93
C PHE A 210 6.99 24.65 9.13
N GLU A 211 5.84 24.24 9.67
CA GLU A 211 4.50 24.45 9.11
C GLU A 211 4.37 24.07 7.62
N ASN A 212 5.03 22.98 7.21
CA ASN A 212 5.07 22.58 5.81
C ASN A 212 3.75 21.89 5.41
N GLN A 213 2.76 22.71 5.02
CA GLN A 213 1.42 22.26 4.63
C GLN A 213 1.40 21.28 3.45
N TYR A 214 2.41 21.33 2.58
CA TYR A 214 2.52 20.40 1.47
C TYR A 214 2.91 19.00 1.94
N LEU A 215 3.87 18.90 2.88
CA LEU A 215 4.31 17.63 3.46
C LEU A 215 3.32 17.06 4.47
N LEU A 216 2.65 17.91 5.27
CA LEU A 216 1.60 17.49 6.21
C LEU A 216 0.41 16.80 5.53
N LYS A 217 0.18 17.07 4.24
CA LYS A 217 -0.86 16.41 3.44
C LYS A 217 -0.40 15.09 2.81
N GLN A 218 0.87 14.70 2.97
CA GLN A 218 1.40 13.51 2.31
C GLN A 218 0.96 12.24 3.05
N THR A 219 0.30 11.34 2.33
CA THR A 219 -0.07 10.01 2.83
C THR A 219 1.12 9.13 3.15
N TYR A 220 2.34 9.53 2.79
CA TYR A 220 3.56 8.81 3.17
C TYR A 220 3.77 8.73 4.69
N PHE A 221 3.29 9.72 5.45
CA PHE A 221 3.40 9.71 6.91
C PHE A 221 2.34 8.81 7.56
N GLU A 222 1.14 8.80 7.00
CA GLU A 222 -0.03 8.06 7.50
C GLU A 222 -0.81 7.47 6.30
N PRO A 223 -0.35 6.33 5.74
CA PRO A 223 -0.94 5.76 4.51
C PRO A 223 -2.28 5.06 4.75
N TYR A 224 -2.59 4.74 6.01
CA TYR A 224 -3.82 4.13 6.48
C TYR A 224 -4.06 4.57 7.94
N PRO A 225 -5.29 4.41 8.48
CA PRO A 225 -5.64 4.86 9.83
C PRO A 225 -4.71 4.29 10.91
N VAL A 226 -4.30 5.15 11.85
CA VAL A 226 -3.33 4.81 12.91
C VAL A 226 -3.83 3.68 13.82
N GLU A 227 -5.15 3.52 13.95
CA GLU A 227 -5.82 2.48 14.74
C GLU A 227 -5.53 1.06 14.21
N LEU A 228 -5.10 0.95 12.95
CA LEU A 228 -4.72 -0.32 12.32
C LEU A 228 -3.21 -0.61 12.43
N VAL A 229 -2.42 0.33 12.94
CA VAL A 229 -0.99 0.14 13.14
C VAL A 229 -0.78 -0.80 14.32
N ALA A 230 -0.15 -1.93 14.06
CA ALA A 230 0.28 -2.87 15.09
C ALA A 230 1.74 -3.25 14.85
N ILE A 231 2.59 -3.03 15.86
CA ILE A 231 4.03 -3.29 15.77
C ILE A 231 4.32 -4.80 15.99
N SER A 232 3.42 -5.52 16.64
CA SER A 232 3.61 -6.93 16.95
C SER A 232 3.43 -7.82 15.72
N ASP A 233 4.50 -8.54 15.36
CA ASP A 233 4.41 -9.78 14.60
C ASP A 233 4.15 -10.93 15.58
N SER A 234 3.17 -11.79 15.27
CA SER A 234 2.87 -12.98 16.09
C SER A 234 4.05 -13.98 16.18
N GLY A 235 5.14 -13.75 15.45
CA GLY A 235 6.41 -14.47 15.55
C GLY A 235 7.47 -13.63 16.24
N LYS A 236 7.54 -13.72 17.58
CA LYS A 236 8.51 -13.06 18.47
C LYS A 236 8.29 -11.55 18.70
N GLY A 237 7.12 -11.18 19.23
CA GLY A 237 7.06 -10.01 20.09
C GLY A 237 7.86 -10.28 21.37
N ARG A 238 8.70 -9.33 21.81
CA ARG A 238 9.00 -9.20 23.23
C ARG A 238 7.65 -9.08 23.93
N ALA A 239 7.34 -9.99 24.85
CA ALA A 239 6.26 -9.77 25.79
C ALA A 239 6.55 -8.43 26.49
N LEU A 240 5.71 -7.43 26.24
CA LEU A 240 5.63 -6.24 27.07
C LEU A 240 4.56 -6.53 28.12
N THR A 241 4.89 -7.46 29.01
CA THR A 241 4.39 -7.67 30.38
C THR A 241 4.99 -8.97 30.89
#